data_AF-A0A384K472-F1
#
_entry.id   AF-A0A384K472-F1
#
_cell.length_a   1.000
_cell.length_b   1.000
_cell.length_c   1.000
_cell.angle_alpha   90.00
_cell.angle_beta   90.00
_cell.angle_gamma   90.00
#
_symmetry.space_group_name_H-M   'P 1'
#
loop_
_entity.id
_entity.type
_entity.pdbx_description
1 polymer ?
#
loop_
_entity_poly.entity_id
_entity_poly.type
_entity_poly.pdbx_seq_one_letter_code
_entity_poly.pdbx_strand_id
1 'polypeptide(L)'
;MAGIVNASANTFPMLLLAGSSETHLITKGAFQELDAISLLSPHTKIAVRSNLDSISHSITAAYRTSWYGRPGAGFVDLPADIIQGEGEYISTQIVPAAPRAAGDAESIKKVVQLLKSAKAPLVIVGKGAAYAQAESVVRQLIDQTNIPFLPTPMGKGVLPDSHPSNTATARSAALKGADVVLVLGARLNWILHYGEAPKYNPNVKIIQVDISAEEIGKNNGDAELGIIGDINVVVKQLIDSLQDWQYDTSSVYIKNLKASTSKNEATAARTAKIDKFPMTYGRAFDVIKETVHKLSPPKDGGVVYVSEGANTMDISRSAFPVEHPRLRLDAGTHATMGVGLGYAIAAHCAYNLPSGEARSGPNFSHKKIICLEGDSAFGFSLAEVETMARYGMDILIFVMNNGGVYQGDSESSDEWLKLQKNSKMGSKGGLRSTSLGWEVDYQKVAEMCGGKGFLVRSPDELAKATEEGFKASVPVIINVIIEAGAQKTLEFAWQQDSKKNSNKAKL
;
A
#
# COMPACT_ATOMS: atom_id res chain seq x y z
N MET A 1 10.10 17.05 1.27
CA MET A 1 9.39 16.79 2.56
C MET A 1 8.17 15.88 2.43
N ALA A 2 7.45 15.80 1.30
CA ALA A 2 6.27 14.93 1.15
C ALA A 2 6.51 13.45 1.52
N GLY A 3 7.70 12.91 1.21
CA GLY A 3 8.11 11.56 1.61
C GLY A 3 8.12 11.33 3.13
N ILE A 4 8.45 12.35 3.94
CA ILE A 4 8.39 12.27 5.42
C ILE A 4 6.95 12.01 5.87
N VAL A 5 6.02 12.83 5.40
CA VAL A 5 4.61 12.72 5.78
C VAL A 5 4.06 11.37 5.37
N ASN A 6 4.38 10.91 4.16
CA ASN A 6 3.94 9.61 3.67
C ASN A 6 4.55 8.44 4.48
N ALA A 7 5.84 8.48 4.80
CA ALA A 7 6.51 7.46 5.61
C ALA A 7 5.93 7.40 7.04
N SER A 8 5.78 8.56 7.70
CA SER A 8 5.18 8.65 9.04
C SER A 8 3.73 8.15 9.06
N ALA A 9 2.93 8.53 8.07
CA ALA A 9 1.55 8.08 7.94
C ALA A 9 1.45 6.56 7.77
N ASN A 10 2.37 5.98 6.99
CA ASN A 10 2.43 4.54 6.73
C ASN A 10 3.19 3.75 7.79
N THR A 11 3.83 4.43 8.75
CA THR A 11 4.70 3.86 9.78
C THR A 11 5.87 3.09 9.18
N PHE A 12 6.47 3.66 8.15
CA PHE A 12 7.69 3.14 7.52
C PHE A 12 8.89 3.84 8.14
N PRO A 13 9.93 3.09 8.56
CA PRO A 13 11.14 3.72 9.04
C PRO A 13 11.81 4.47 7.89
N MET A 14 12.15 5.74 8.12
CA MET A 14 12.89 6.54 7.16
C MET A 14 13.80 7.50 7.93
N LEU A 15 15.01 7.73 7.42
CA LEU A 15 15.91 8.76 7.92
C LEU A 15 16.22 9.73 6.78
N LEU A 16 15.77 10.98 6.90
CA LEU A 16 16.12 12.04 5.96
C LEU A 16 17.29 12.85 6.52
N LEU A 17 18.40 12.87 5.78
CA LEU A 17 19.52 13.79 5.99
C LEU A 17 19.37 14.94 4.98
N ALA A 18 19.36 16.18 5.44
CA ALA A 18 19.21 17.33 4.55
C ALA A 18 20.19 18.46 4.87
N GLY A 19 20.72 19.07 3.82
CA GLY A 19 21.48 20.31 3.92
C GLY A 19 20.59 21.50 4.30
N SER A 20 21.12 22.42 5.10
CA SER A 20 20.46 23.70 5.43
C SER A 20 21.43 24.88 5.37
N SER A 21 20.90 26.10 5.46
CA SER A 21 21.71 27.32 5.45
C SER A 21 22.70 27.35 6.61
N GLU A 22 23.83 28.05 6.40
CA GLU A 22 24.87 28.19 7.41
C GLU A 22 24.34 28.81 8.70
N THR A 23 24.80 28.29 9.85
CA THR A 23 24.23 28.64 11.16
C THR A 23 24.34 30.12 11.51
N HIS A 24 25.37 30.82 11.02
CA HIS A 24 25.61 32.24 11.29
C HIS A 24 24.86 33.20 10.34
N LEU A 25 24.12 32.67 9.35
CA LEU A 25 23.34 33.43 8.38
C LEU A 25 21.83 33.46 8.68
N ILE A 26 21.38 32.71 9.69
CA ILE A 26 19.96 32.66 10.09
C ILE A 26 19.43 34.08 10.38
N THR A 27 18.19 34.37 9.97
CA THR A 27 17.48 35.66 10.03
C THR A 27 17.95 36.71 9.04
N LYS A 28 18.96 36.41 8.21
CA LYS A 28 19.47 37.35 7.20
C LYS A 28 18.84 37.13 5.82
N GLY A 29 17.94 36.14 5.68
CA GLY A 29 17.39 35.75 4.38
C GLY A 29 18.41 34.96 3.56
N ALA A 30 19.12 34.04 4.23
CA ALA A 30 20.15 33.21 3.62
C ALA A 30 19.60 32.38 2.45
N PHE A 31 20.50 31.88 1.60
CA PHE A 31 20.14 31.00 0.50
C PHE A 31 19.39 29.76 1.04
N GLN A 32 18.16 29.57 0.55
CA GLN A 32 17.23 28.51 1.00
C GLN A 32 16.95 28.50 2.52
N GLU A 33 16.97 29.67 3.17
CA GLU A 33 16.69 29.79 4.62
C GLU A 33 15.29 29.25 4.96
N LEU A 34 15.27 28.21 5.80
CA LEU A 34 14.06 27.57 6.30
C LEU A 34 14.34 26.96 7.68
N ASP A 35 13.48 27.23 8.66
CA ASP A 35 13.47 26.47 9.91
C ASP A 35 12.83 25.09 9.69
N ALA A 36 13.61 24.18 9.10
CA ALA A 36 13.18 22.82 8.82
C ALA A 36 12.92 22.00 10.10
N ILE A 37 13.59 22.32 11.21
CA ILE A 37 13.41 21.63 12.49
C ILE A 37 11.99 21.87 13.01
N SER A 38 11.59 23.15 13.16
CA SER A 38 10.24 23.47 13.63
C SER A 38 9.16 22.95 12.68
N LEU A 39 9.41 23.04 11.37
CA LEU A 39 8.47 22.56 10.34
C LEU A 39 8.27 21.04 10.38
N LEU A 40 9.33 20.25 10.59
CA LEU A 40 9.29 18.78 10.49
C LEU A 40 9.09 18.05 11.82
N SER A 41 9.28 18.73 12.96
CA SER A 41 9.04 18.18 14.29
C SER A 41 7.66 17.49 14.44
N PRO A 42 6.52 18.06 13.99
CA PRO A 42 5.21 17.39 14.13
C PRO A 42 4.98 16.23 13.15
N HIS A 43 5.88 16.03 12.17
CA HIS A 43 5.74 15.03 11.11
C HIS A 43 6.78 13.91 11.19
N THR A 44 7.70 14.00 12.14
CA THR A 44 8.78 13.03 12.36
C THR A 44 8.72 12.53 13.80
N LYS A 45 9.33 11.38 14.07
CA LYS A 45 9.57 10.92 15.44
C LYS A 45 10.68 11.71 16.12
N ILE A 46 11.57 12.31 15.33
CA ILE A 46 12.68 13.13 15.77
C ILE A 46 13.10 14.06 14.61
N ALA A 47 13.29 15.33 14.93
CA ALA A 47 13.92 16.32 14.07
C ALA A 47 15.07 16.94 14.89
N VAL A 48 16.30 16.75 14.45
CA VAL A 48 17.49 17.22 15.17
C VAL A 48 18.45 17.95 14.23
N ARG A 49 18.99 19.09 14.68
CA ARG A 49 20.08 19.78 14.00
C ARG A 49 21.40 19.34 14.61
N SER A 50 22.33 18.94 13.76
CA SER A 50 23.66 18.52 14.20
C SER A 50 24.66 19.67 14.19
N ASN A 51 25.71 19.55 14.99
CA ASN A 51 26.95 20.29 14.83
C ASN A 51 28.11 19.28 14.63
N LEU A 52 29.34 19.78 14.50
CA LEU A 52 30.52 18.94 14.25
C LEU A 52 30.74 17.89 15.35
N ASP A 53 30.57 18.28 16.63
CA ASP A 53 30.79 17.39 17.78
C ASP A 53 29.66 16.36 17.95
N SER A 54 28.46 16.66 17.46
CA SER A 54 27.25 15.87 17.72
C SER A 54 26.80 15.01 16.53
N ILE A 55 27.37 15.18 15.33
CA ILE A 55 26.84 14.59 14.09
C ILE A 55 26.67 13.07 14.18
N SER A 56 27.67 12.35 14.68
CA SER A 56 27.63 10.89 14.82
C SER A 56 26.56 10.45 15.82
N HIS A 57 26.38 11.20 16.92
CA HIS A 57 25.33 10.94 17.91
C HIS A 57 23.94 11.25 17.34
N SER A 58 23.76 12.39 16.68
CA SER A 58 22.50 12.82 16.08
C SER A 58 22.00 11.82 15.04
N ILE A 59 22.88 11.35 14.15
CA ILE A 59 22.54 10.33 13.15
C ILE A 59 22.18 9.00 13.83
N THR A 60 22.96 8.56 14.81
CA THR A 60 22.69 7.31 15.58
C THR A 60 21.33 7.39 16.29
N ALA A 61 21.05 8.50 16.97
CA ALA A 61 19.81 8.72 17.70
C ALA A 61 18.61 8.81 16.76
N ALA A 62 18.76 9.49 15.63
CA ALA A 62 17.71 9.61 14.62
C ALA A 62 17.39 8.26 13.98
N TYR A 63 18.41 7.48 13.60
CA TYR A 63 18.24 6.12 13.09
C TYR A 63 17.50 5.23 14.10
N ARG A 64 17.98 5.17 15.35
CA ARG A 64 17.33 4.38 16.41
C ARG A 64 15.86 4.77 16.58
N THR A 65 15.57 6.06 16.63
CA THR A 65 14.23 6.57 16.84
C THR A 65 13.31 6.27 15.66
N SER A 66 13.80 6.31 14.42
CA SER A 66 13.03 5.94 13.22
C SER A 66 12.61 4.47 13.20
N TRP A 67 13.45 3.56 13.72
CA TRP A 67 13.20 2.10 13.69
C TRP A 67 12.54 1.52 14.95
N TYR A 68 12.80 2.07 16.14
CA TYR A 68 12.34 1.48 17.41
C TYR A 68 10.86 1.76 17.71
N GLY A 69 10.19 0.84 18.40
CA GLY A 69 8.75 0.94 18.69
C GLY A 69 7.93 0.95 17.40
N ARG A 70 6.93 1.83 17.32
CA ARG A 70 6.24 2.09 16.05
C ARG A 70 7.19 2.82 15.08
N PRO A 71 7.55 2.24 13.92
CA PRO A 71 8.49 2.89 13.01
C PRO A 71 7.92 4.16 12.39
N GLY A 72 8.79 5.07 11.96
CA GLY A 72 8.41 6.32 11.31
C GLY A 72 9.60 7.12 10.79
N ALA A 73 9.33 8.31 10.26
CA ALA A 73 10.38 9.17 9.73
C ALA A 73 11.16 9.88 10.84
N GLY A 74 12.46 10.04 10.64
CA GLY A 74 13.37 10.88 11.41
C GLY A 74 14.08 11.84 10.47
N PHE A 75 14.49 12.99 11.01
CA PHE A 75 15.12 14.07 10.25
C PHE A 75 16.38 14.56 10.95
N VAL A 76 17.47 14.66 10.19
CA VAL A 76 18.73 15.28 10.64
C VAL A 76 19.04 16.45 9.71
N ASP A 77 19.02 17.64 10.29
CA ASP A 77 19.42 18.89 9.65
C ASP A 77 20.95 19.03 9.73
N LEU A 78 21.57 19.25 8.58
CA LEU A 78 23.02 19.36 8.39
C LEU A 78 23.34 20.73 7.76
N PRO A 79 23.58 21.77 8.56
CA PRO A 79 23.93 23.09 8.04
C PRO A 79 25.18 23.05 7.15
N ALA A 80 25.24 23.91 6.13
CA ALA A 80 26.33 23.89 5.15
C ALA A 80 27.72 24.11 5.77
N ASP A 81 27.82 24.95 6.80
CA ASP A 81 29.04 25.18 7.59
C ASP A 81 29.45 23.95 8.43
N ILE A 82 28.52 23.04 8.72
CA ILE A 82 28.82 21.75 9.36
C ILE A 82 29.25 20.71 8.31
N ILE A 83 28.63 20.69 7.13
CA ILE A 83 29.03 19.80 6.03
C ILE A 83 30.45 20.14 5.54
N GLN A 84 30.79 21.43 5.48
CA GLN A 84 32.10 21.92 5.03
C GLN A 84 33.12 22.07 6.16
N GLY A 85 32.67 21.95 7.42
CA GLY A 85 33.51 22.13 8.58
C GLY A 85 34.46 20.96 8.82
N GLU A 86 35.51 21.22 9.59
CA GLU A 86 36.49 20.22 10.01
C GLU A 86 36.38 20.00 11.52
N GLY A 87 36.47 18.75 11.96
CA GLY A 87 36.36 18.37 13.37
C GLY A 87 36.99 17.01 13.64
N GLU A 88 36.98 16.59 14.91
CA GLU A 88 37.46 15.26 15.28
C GLU A 88 36.56 14.17 14.68
N TYR A 89 37.17 13.12 14.13
CA TYR A 89 36.41 11.98 13.65
C TYR A 89 35.85 11.18 14.83
N ILE A 90 34.52 11.16 14.94
CA ILE A 90 33.79 10.35 15.92
C ILE A 90 33.04 9.24 15.16
N SER A 91 33.31 7.98 15.48
CA SER A 91 32.66 6.85 14.83
C SER A 91 31.16 6.77 15.15
N THR A 92 30.33 6.51 14.14
CA THR A 92 28.89 6.25 14.32
C THR A 92 28.67 4.88 14.93
N GLN A 93 27.77 4.77 15.91
CA GLN A 93 27.47 3.49 16.54
C GLN A 93 26.48 2.67 15.71
N ILE A 94 26.75 1.37 15.57
CA ILE A 94 25.78 0.43 15.01
C ILE A 94 24.61 0.33 15.99
N VAL A 95 23.41 0.62 15.50
CA VAL A 95 22.19 0.52 16.30
C VAL A 95 21.72 -0.93 16.30
N PRO A 96 21.54 -1.57 17.48
CA PRO A 96 20.99 -2.93 17.56
C PRO A 96 19.57 -3.03 16.98
N ALA A 97 19.10 -4.25 16.73
CA ALA A 97 17.71 -4.47 16.37
C ALA A 97 16.76 -3.98 17.49
N ALA A 98 15.59 -3.47 17.10
CA ALA A 98 14.58 -3.02 18.06
C ALA A 98 14.14 -4.18 18.97
N PRO A 99 14.00 -3.94 20.29
CA PRO A 99 13.56 -4.98 21.24
C PRO A 99 12.12 -5.41 20.92
N ARG A 100 11.84 -6.70 21.09
CA ARG A 100 10.51 -7.29 20.88
C ARG A 100 9.85 -7.53 22.23
N ALA A 101 8.73 -6.86 22.49
CA ALA A 101 7.98 -7.01 23.73
C ALA A 101 6.96 -8.15 23.63
N ALA A 102 6.77 -8.89 24.73
CA ALA A 102 5.70 -9.86 24.89
C ALA A 102 4.41 -9.16 25.35
N GLY A 103 3.26 -9.78 25.06
CA GLY A 103 1.98 -9.35 25.61
C GLY A 103 1.81 -9.77 27.06
N ASP A 104 1.00 -9.00 27.80
CA ASP A 104 0.61 -9.33 29.18
C ASP A 104 -0.12 -10.69 29.25
N ALA A 105 0.27 -11.53 30.20
CA ALA A 105 -0.19 -12.91 30.29
C ALA A 105 -1.70 -13.01 30.58
N GLU A 106 -2.27 -12.09 31.38
CA GLU A 106 -3.70 -12.09 31.67
C GLU A 106 -4.50 -11.61 30.47
N SER A 107 -4.01 -10.60 29.73
CA SER A 107 -4.60 -10.19 28.44
C SER A 107 -4.61 -11.34 27.43
N ILE A 108 -3.51 -12.10 27.31
CA ILE A 108 -3.44 -13.29 26.45
C ILE A 108 -4.53 -14.31 26.85
N LYS A 109 -4.65 -14.64 28.13
CA LYS A 109 -5.67 -15.58 28.63
C LYS A 109 -7.08 -15.11 28.31
N LYS A 110 -7.39 -13.83 28.55
CA LYS A 110 -8.70 -13.22 28.27
C LYS A 110 -9.05 -13.30 26.78
N VAL A 111 -8.10 -12.96 25.91
CA VAL A 111 -8.27 -13.03 24.45
C VAL A 111 -8.47 -14.46 23.97
N VAL A 112 -7.70 -15.41 24.48
CA VAL A 112 -7.81 -16.83 24.13
C VAL A 112 -9.18 -17.40 24.51
N GLN A 113 -9.68 -17.08 25.71
CA GLN A 113 -11.03 -17.49 26.13
C GLN A 113 -12.10 -16.89 25.21
N LEU A 114 -11.97 -15.62 24.85
CA LEU A 114 -12.90 -14.96 23.93
C LEU A 114 -12.89 -15.63 22.54
N LEU A 115 -11.72 -15.88 21.97
CA LEU A 115 -11.58 -16.57 20.69
C LEU A 115 -12.20 -17.98 20.71
N LYS A 116 -11.97 -18.76 21.79
CA LYS A 116 -12.56 -20.10 21.95
C LYS A 116 -14.09 -20.08 22.01
N SER A 117 -14.68 -18.99 22.48
CA SER A 117 -16.14 -18.81 22.58
C SER A 117 -16.79 -18.16 21.34
N ALA A 118 -15.99 -17.67 20.40
CA ALA A 118 -16.48 -16.94 19.23
C ALA A 118 -17.27 -17.83 18.28
N LYS A 119 -18.41 -17.35 17.79
CA LYS A 119 -19.24 -18.06 16.81
C LYS A 119 -18.81 -17.76 15.38
N ALA A 120 -18.21 -16.61 15.15
CA ALA A 120 -17.74 -16.11 13.86
C ALA A 120 -16.42 -15.30 14.03
N PRO A 121 -15.32 -15.96 14.45
CA PRO A 121 -14.03 -15.30 14.59
C PRO A 121 -13.45 -14.93 13.21
N LEU A 122 -12.72 -13.82 13.16
CA LEU A 122 -11.98 -13.36 11.98
C LEU A 122 -10.62 -12.80 12.40
N VAL A 123 -9.56 -13.13 11.66
CA VAL A 123 -8.25 -12.46 11.81
C VAL A 123 -8.05 -11.42 10.71
N ILE A 124 -7.70 -10.18 11.06
CA ILE A 124 -7.28 -9.16 10.09
C ILE A 124 -5.76 -9.06 10.11
N VAL A 125 -5.13 -9.23 8.94
CA VAL A 125 -3.67 -9.19 8.80
C VAL A 125 -3.23 -7.89 8.15
N GLY A 126 -2.58 -7.04 8.94
CA GLY A 126 -2.11 -5.72 8.55
C GLY A 126 -0.74 -5.71 7.88
N LYS A 127 -0.38 -4.58 7.27
CA LYS A 127 1.00 -4.33 6.81
C LYS A 127 2.03 -4.30 7.96
N GLY A 128 1.59 -4.06 9.20
CA GLY A 128 2.47 -4.17 10.37
C GLY A 128 2.93 -5.60 10.61
N ALA A 129 2.08 -6.61 10.34
CA ALA A 129 2.49 -8.01 10.38
C ALA A 129 3.50 -8.34 9.26
N ALA A 130 3.32 -7.76 8.07
CA ALA A 130 4.27 -7.88 6.97
C ALA A 130 5.63 -7.24 7.31
N TYR A 131 5.62 -6.05 7.92
CA TYR A 131 6.81 -5.33 8.37
C TYR A 131 7.55 -6.09 9.48
N ALA A 132 6.82 -6.64 10.44
CA ALA A 132 7.36 -7.47 11.52
C ALA A 132 7.91 -8.83 11.04
N GLN A 133 7.74 -9.17 9.77
CA GLN A 133 8.10 -10.47 9.19
C GLN A 133 7.42 -11.65 9.91
N ALA A 134 6.14 -11.47 10.27
CA ALA A 134 5.39 -12.42 11.07
C ALA A 134 4.69 -13.52 10.25
N GLU A 135 5.02 -13.69 8.97
CA GLU A 135 4.38 -14.67 8.08
C GLU A 135 4.36 -16.10 8.64
N SER A 136 5.42 -16.55 9.30
CA SER A 136 5.51 -17.92 9.81
C SER A 136 4.54 -18.16 10.97
N VAL A 137 4.53 -17.28 11.98
CA VAL A 137 3.67 -17.47 13.15
C VAL A 137 2.21 -17.16 12.84
N VAL A 138 1.93 -16.19 11.97
CA VAL A 138 0.54 -15.90 11.58
C VAL A 138 -0.02 -17.06 10.76
N ARG A 139 0.76 -17.66 9.84
CA ARG A 139 0.35 -18.88 9.15
C ARG A 139 0.09 -20.03 10.11
N GLN A 140 0.99 -20.28 11.05
CA GLN A 140 0.79 -21.32 12.07
C GLN A 140 -0.50 -21.11 12.87
N LEU A 141 -0.81 -19.86 13.29
CA LEU A 141 -2.05 -19.55 13.99
C LEU A 141 -3.28 -19.92 13.14
N ILE A 142 -3.30 -19.54 11.87
CA ILE A 142 -4.43 -19.80 10.98
C ILE A 142 -4.57 -21.30 10.67
N ASP A 143 -3.47 -21.99 10.37
CA ASP A 143 -3.47 -23.43 10.07
C ASP A 143 -3.92 -24.27 11.27
N GLN A 144 -3.47 -23.90 12.47
CA GLN A 144 -3.83 -24.60 13.71
C GLN A 144 -5.30 -24.38 14.07
N THR A 145 -5.80 -23.15 13.90
CA THR A 145 -7.12 -22.77 14.42
C THR A 145 -8.24 -22.85 13.39
N ASN A 146 -7.93 -22.92 12.09
CA ASN A 146 -8.88 -22.80 10.98
C ASN A 146 -9.71 -21.49 10.98
N ILE A 147 -9.31 -20.46 11.73
CA ILE A 147 -10.01 -19.16 11.72
C ILE A 147 -9.84 -18.51 10.34
N PRO A 148 -10.91 -17.97 9.71
CA PRO A 148 -10.78 -17.21 8.48
C PRO A 148 -9.96 -15.93 8.68
N PHE A 149 -9.24 -15.49 7.64
CA PHE A 149 -8.47 -14.26 7.70
C PHE A 149 -8.81 -13.29 6.56
N LEU A 150 -8.55 -12.02 6.79
CA LEU A 150 -8.69 -10.94 5.83
C LEU A 150 -7.39 -10.12 5.79
N PRO A 151 -6.62 -10.16 4.68
CA PRO A 151 -5.47 -9.29 4.54
C PRO A 151 -5.89 -7.86 4.19
N THR A 152 -5.22 -6.88 4.80
CA THR A 152 -5.21 -5.49 4.31
C THR A 152 -4.44 -5.38 2.98
N PRO A 153 -4.53 -4.26 2.22
CA PRO A 153 -3.90 -4.15 0.90
C PRO A 153 -2.42 -4.56 0.86
N MET A 154 -1.59 -4.02 1.78
CA MET A 154 -0.17 -4.39 1.92
C MET A 154 0.08 -5.49 2.98
N GLY A 155 -0.99 -6.09 3.52
CA GLY A 155 -0.92 -7.33 4.31
C GLY A 155 -1.08 -8.59 3.45
N LYS A 156 -1.45 -8.46 2.16
CA LYS A 156 -1.49 -9.56 1.19
C LYS A 156 -0.13 -10.25 1.12
N GLY A 157 -0.14 -11.58 1.02
CA GLY A 157 1.05 -12.41 0.98
C GLY A 157 1.67 -12.79 2.34
N VAL A 158 1.31 -12.13 3.46
CA VAL A 158 1.72 -12.60 4.81
C VAL A 158 1.26 -14.04 5.03
N LEU A 159 0.01 -14.31 4.64
CA LEU A 159 -0.39 -15.64 4.19
C LEU A 159 -0.63 -15.58 2.69
N PRO A 160 -0.41 -16.70 1.98
CA PRO A 160 -0.64 -16.73 0.54
C PRO A 160 -2.09 -16.40 0.23
N ASP A 161 -2.35 -15.61 -0.81
CA ASP A 161 -3.72 -15.24 -1.15
C ASP A 161 -4.56 -16.46 -1.56
N SER A 162 -3.92 -17.53 -2.06
CA SER A 162 -4.57 -18.81 -2.36
C SER A 162 -4.97 -19.63 -1.13
N HIS A 163 -4.64 -19.19 0.08
CA HIS A 163 -4.93 -19.94 1.30
C HIS A 163 -6.46 -20.11 1.49
N PRO A 164 -6.96 -21.33 1.80
CA PRO A 164 -8.40 -21.62 1.82
C PRO A 164 -9.20 -20.80 2.85
N SER A 165 -8.55 -20.34 3.92
CA SER A 165 -9.14 -19.46 4.94
C SER A 165 -9.17 -17.98 4.56
N ASN A 166 -8.66 -17.58 3.39
CA ASN A 166 -8.66 -16.18 2.95
C ASN A 166 -10.05 -15.72 2.52
N THR A 167 -10.54 -14.65 3.15
CA THR A 167 -11.86 -14.07 2.89
C THR A 167 -11.83 -12.79 2.07
N ALA A 168 -10.69 -12.42 1.45
CA ALA A 168 -10.57 -11.18 0.68
C ALA A 168 -11.67 -11.01 -0.37
N THR A 169 -12.04 -12.10 -1.08
CA THR A 169 -13.13 -12.13 -2.07
C THR A 169 -14.53 -11.98 -1.45
N ALA A 170 -14.67 -12.21 -0.15
CA ALA A 170 -15.90 -12.08 0.63
C ALA A 170 -15.81 -11.01 1.74
N ARG A 171 -14.92 -10.01 1.61
CA ARG A 171 -14.63 -9.00 2.65
C ARG A 171 -15.87 -8.45 3.35
N SER A 172 -16.87 -8.01 2.60
CA SER A 172 -18.10 -7.43 3.16
C SER A 172 -18.88 -8.43 4.01
N ALA A 173 -18.92 -9.70 3.64
CA ALA A 173 -19.58 -10.74 4.43
C ALA A 173 -18.74 -11.11 5.66
N ALA A 174 -17.41 -11.13 5.54
CA ALA A 174 -16.50 -11.39 6.65
C ALA A 174 -16.65 -10.35 7.77
N LEU A 175 -16.58 -9.06 7.44
CA LEU A 175 -16.68 -7.98 8.42
C LEU A 175 -18.06 -7.87 9.06
N LYS A 176 -19.14 -8.03 8.27
CA LYS A 176 -20.52 -7.96 8.79
C LYS A 176 -20.93 -9.18 9.61
N GLY A 177 -20.35 -10.34 9.32
CA GLY A 177 -20.70 -11.60 9.98
C GLY A 177 -19.89 -11.89 11.23
N ALA A 178 -18.69 -11.31 11.36
CA ALA A 178 -17.80 -11.58 12.48
C ALA A 178 -18.39 -11.09 13.82
N ASP A 179 -18.23 -11.87 14.87
CA ASP A 179 -18.57 -11.49 16.25
C ASP A 179 -17.32 -11.17 17.08
N VAL A 180 -16.18 -11.75 16.74
CA VAL A 180 -14.87 -11.42 17.30
C VAL A 180 -13.86 -11.21 16.18
N VAL A 181 -13.12 -10.10 16.23
CA VAL A 181 -12.08 -9.78 15.24
C VAL A 181 -10.73 -9.61 15.94
N LEU A 182 -9.73 -10.38 15.54
CA LEU A 182 -8.34 -10.23 15.96
C LEU A 182 -7.55 -9.45 14.91
N VAL A 183 -7.12 -8.24 15.23
CA VAL A 183 -6.37 -7.36 14.33
C VAL A 183 -4.89 -7.45 14.64
N LEU A 184 -4.09 -7.91 13.66
CA LEU A 184 -2.64 -8.07 13.78
C LEU A 184 -1.92 -7.01 12.96
N GLY A 185 -1.35 -6.00 13.61
CA GLY A 185 -0.54 -4.97 12.95
C GLY A 185 -1.30 -4.14 11.91
N ALA A 186 -2.59 -3.89 12.15
CA ALA A 186 -3.42 -3.02 11.32
C ALA A 186 -4.14 -1.99 12.19
N ARG A 187 -4.39 -0.81 11.63
CA ARG A 187 -5.22 0.22 12.27
C ARG A 187 -6.67 0.09 11.82
N LEU A 188 -7.60 0.25 12.75
CA LEU A 188 -9.01 0.48 12.46
C LEU A 188 -9.21 1.91 11.93
N ASN A 189 -8.59 2.25 10.80
CA ASN A 189 -8.76 3.56 10.17
C ASN A 189 -9.77 3.50 9.02
N TRP A 190 -9.81 4.52 8.16
CA TRP A 190 -10.74 4.60 7.03
C TRP A 190 -10.71 3.36 6.10
N ILE A 191 -9.56 2.71 5.93
CA ILE A 191 -9.42 1.48 5.12
C ILE A 191 -10.26 0.36 5.71
N LEU A 192 -10.28 0.26 7.04
CA LEU A 192 -11.07 -0.72 7.80
C LEU A 192 -12.36 -0.11 8.34
N HIS A 193 -12.84 0.99 7.77
CA HIS A 193 -14.10 1.67 8.15
C HIS A 193 -14.23 1.90 9.66
N TYR A 194 -13.12 2.22 10.34
CA TYR A 194 -13.09 2.48 11.78
C TYR A 194 -13.55 1.31 12.68
N GLY A 195 -13.75 0.12 12.10
CA GLY A 195 -14.38 -1.01 12.79
C GLY A 195 -15.89 -0.85 13.01
N GLU A 196 -16.54 0.11 12.35
CA GLU A 196 -17.90 0.55 12.67
C GLU A 196 -19.00 -0.08 11.80
N ALA A 197 -20.22 -0.13 12.36
CA ALA A 197 -21.43 -0.41 11.60
C ALA A 197 -21.70 0.72 10.56
N PRO A 198 -22.36 0.43 9.43
CA PRO A 198 -22.95 -0.85 9.03
C PRO A 198 -21.98 -1.76 8.27
N LYS A 199 -20.69 -1.43 8.22
CA LYS A 199 -19.67 -2.26 7.54
C LYS A 199 -19.26 -3.45 8.41
N TYR A 200 -19.30 -3.29 9.73
CA TYR A 200 -19.11 -4.34 10.72
C TYR A 200 -20.43 -4.75 11.36
N ASN A 201 -20.43 -5.92 12.00
CA ASN A 201 -21.45 -6.29 12.97
C ASN A 201 -21.48 -5.24 14.11
N PRO A 202 -22.64 -4.65 14.46
CA PRO A 202 -22.73 -3.64 15.52
C PRO A 202 -22.31 -4.16 16.91
N ASN A 203 -22.30 -5.48 17.12
CA ASN A 203 -21.93 -6.11 18.39
C ASN A 203 -20.55 -6.79 18.33
N VAL A 204 -19.72 -6.49 17.32
CA VAL A 204 -18.39 -7.09 17.17
C VAL A 204 -17.49 -6.69 18.35
N LYS A 205 -16.72 -7.64 18.87
CA LYS A 205 -15.59 -7.36 19.78
C LYS A 205 -14.30 -7.35 18.99
N ILE A 206 -13.55 -6.25 19.02
CA ILE A 206 -12.32 -6.12 18.24
C ILE A 206 -11.11 -6.08 19.16
N ILE A 207 -10.27 -7.11 19.04
CA ILE A 207 -8.97 -7.24 19.70
C ILE A 207 -7.91 -6.60 18.80
N GLN A 208 -7.10 -5.69 19.34
CA GLN A 208 -5.97 -5.09 18.63
C GLN A 208 -4.65 -5.61 19.19
N VAL A 209 -3.77 -6.10 18.31
CA VAL A 209 -2.38 -6.40 18.62
C VAL A 209 -1.49 -5.40 17.88
N ASP A 210 -0.86 -4.50 18.62
CA ASP A 210 0.03 -3.47 18.09
C ASP A 210 1.20 -3.18 19.05
N ILE A 211 2.31 -2.69 18.51
CA ILE A 211 3.47 -2.31 19.32
C ILE A 211 3.28 -0.92 19.97
N SER A 212 2.36 -0.10 19.44
CA SER A 212 2.04 1.24 19.93
C SER A 212 0.91 1.17 20.94
N ALA A 213 1.19 1.51 22.20
CA ALA A 213 0.19 1.57 23.25
C ALA A 213 -0.95 2.55 22.91
N GLU A 214 -0.62 3.65 22.23
CA GLU A 214 -1.56 4.70 21.82
C GLU A 214 -2.51 4.25 20.70
N GLU A 215 -2.32 3.07 20.10
CA GLU A 215 -3.23 2.51 19.10
C GLU A 215 -4.35 1.66 19.72
N ILE A 216 -4.13 1.16 20.94
CA ILE A 216 -5.08 0.30 21.64
C ILE A 216 -6.33 1.10 22.05
N GLY A 217 -7.51 0.58 21.74
CA GLY A 217 -8.80 1.20 22.05
C GLY A 217 -9.22 2.30 21.09
N LYS A 218 -8.46 2.55 20.01
CA LYS A 218 -8.86 3.55 19.01
C LYS A 218 -10.03 3.06 18.15
N ASN A 219 -10.96 3.97 17.87
CA ASN A 219 -12.18 3.72 17.10
C ASN A 219 -13.01 2.61 17.76
N ASN A 220 -13.49 1.61 17.01
CA ASN A 220 -14.25 0.49 17.56
C ASN A 220 -13.39 -0.63 18.19
N GLY A 221 -12.11 -0.36 18.48
CA GLY A 221 -11.23 -1.28 19.19
C GLY A 221 -11.55 -1.34 20.69
N ASP A 222 -11.52 -2.53 21.28
CA ASP A 222 -11.78 -2.70 22.71
C ASP A 222 -10.47 -2.58 23.51
N ALA A 223 -10.36 -1.50 24.30
CA ALA A 223 -9.16 -1.20 25.09
C ALA A 223 -8.85 -2.28 26.13
N GLU A 224 -9.85 -2.98 26.67
CA GLU A 224 -9.63 -4.04 27.66
C GLU A 224 -9.27 -5.39 27.06
N LEU A 225 -9.35 -5.52 25.73
CA LEU A 225 -8.97 -6.72 24.99
C LEU A 225 -7.67 -6.52 24.21
N GLY A 226 -7.20 -5.29 24.07
CA GLY A 226 -5.96 -4.99 23.34
C GLY A 226 -4.72 -5.61 23.96
N ILE A 227 -3.77 -5.99 23.11
CA ILE A 227 -2.48 -6.55 23.51
C ILE A 227 -1.38 -5.66 22.92
N ILE A 228 -0.57 -5.08 23.80
CA ILE A 228 0.62 -4.32 23.42
C ILE A 228 1.78 -5.30 23.29
N GLY A 229 2.41 -5.36 22.11
CA GLY A 229 3.57 -6.23 21.92
C GLY A 229 4.00 -6.41 20.46
N ASP A 230 5.13 -7.08 20.29
CA ASP A 230 5.59 -7.51 18.96
C ASP A 230 4.70 -8.64 18.45
N ILE A 231 4.28 -8.53 17.18
CA ILE A 231 3.34 -9.48 16.58
C ILE A 231 3.90 -10.91 16.59
N ASN A 232 5.22 -11.11 16.38
CA ASN A 232 5.77 -12.46 16.40
C ASN A 232 5.64 -13.11 17.77
N VAL A 233 5.93 -12.33 18.82
CA VAL A 233 5.90 -12.81 20.20
C VAL A 233 4.46 -13.04 20.65
N VAL A 234 3.57 -12.07 20.43
CA VAL A 234 2.16 -12.18 20.84
C VAL A 234 1.44 -13.32 20.13
N VAL A 235 1.62 -13.47 18.81
CA VAL A 235 0.97 -14.56 18.06
C VAL A 235 1.47 -15.92 18.55
N LYS A 236 2.75 -16.05 18.92
CA LYS A 236 3.26 -17.27 19.55
C LYS A 236 2.60 -17.56 20.91
N GLN A 237 2.45 -16.54 21.76
CA GLN A 237 1.73 -16.69 23.04
C GLN A 237 0.28 -17.15 22.84
N LEU A 238 -0.40 -16.62 21.81
CA LEU A 238 -1.76 -17.03 21.45
C LEU A 238 -1.80 -18.48 20.97
N ILE A 239 -0.88 -18.89 20.09
CA ILE A 239 -0.73 -20.27 19.60
C ILE A 239 -0.57 -21.26 20.77
N ASP A 240 0.39 -20.98 21.66
CA ASP A 240 0.72 -21.84 22.80
C ASP A 240 -0.48 -21.99 23.76
N SER A 241 -1.28 -20.91 23.91
CA SER A 241 -2.45 -20.88 24.80
C SER A 241 -3.71 -21.47 24.16
N LEU A 242 -3.84 -21.40 22.84
CA LEU A 242 -4.95 -21.99 22.09
C LEU A 242 -4.84 -23.52 22.07
N GLN A 243 -3.61 -24.07 22.09
CA GLN A 243 -3.35 -25.52 22.04
C GLN A 243 -4.09 -26.16 20.84
N ASP A 244 -4.66 -27.35 21.00
CA ASP A 244 -5.33 -28.07 19.92
C ASP A 244 -6.74 -27.53 19.56
N TRP A 245 -7.10 -26.33 20.03
CA TRP A 245 -8.40 -25.75 19.70
C TRP A 245 -8.48 -25.38 18.21
N GLN A 246 -9.58 -25.79 17.59
CA GLN A 246 -9.91 -25.45 16.22
C GLN A 246 -11.30 -24.87 16.13
N TYR A 247 -11.48 -23.90 15.24
CA TYR A 247 -12.77 -23.34 14.90
C TYR A 247 -13.59 -24.31 14.05
N ASP A 248 -14.88 -24.45 14.35
CA ASP A 248 -15.81 -25.27 13.58
C ASP A 248 -16.10 -24.64 12.20
N THR A 249 -15.49 -25.22 11.17
CA THR A 249 -15.64 -24.75 9.79
C THR A 249 -16.97 -25.16 9.13
N SER A 250 -17.84 -25.88 9.84
CA SER A 250 -19.21 -26.20 9.39
C SER A 250 -20.24 -25.10 9.71
N SER A 251 -19.79 -24.03 10.39
CA SER A 251 -20.62 -22.93 10.87
C SER A 251 -21.38 -22.20 9.76
N VAL A 252 -22.49 -21.54 10.14
CA VAL A 252 -23.27 -20.66 9.25
C VAL A 252 -22.41 -19.52 8.71
N TYR A 253 -21.48 -19.01 9.52
CA TYR A 253 -20.56 -17.95 9.11
C TYR A 253 -19.68 -18.38 7.93
N ILE A 254 -19.03 -19.55 8.03
CA ILE A 254 -18.18 -20.07 6.94
C ILE A 254 -19.01 -20.38 5.68
N LYS A 255 -20.23 -20.92 5.82
CA LYS A 255 -21.14 -21.15 4.68
C LYS A 255 -21.46 -19.86 3.93
N ASN A 256 -21.74 -18.78 4.67
CA ASN A 256 -22.02 -17.46 4.08
C ASN A 256 -20.79 -16.86 3.38
N LEU A 257 -19.59 -17.06 3.93
CA LEU A 257 -18.34 -16.65 3.30
C LEU A 257 -18.12 -17.38 1.99
N LYS A 258 -18.22 -18.71 1.98
CA LYS A 258 -18.07 -19.54 0.77
C LYS A 258 -19.06 -19.12 -0.32
N ALA A 259 -20.35 -18.95 0.03
CA ALA A 259 -21.36 -18.48 -0.91
C ALA A 259 -21.05 -17.10 -1.50
N SER A 260 -20.54 -16.17 -0.67
CA SER A 260 -20.14 -14.84 -1.12
C SER A 260 -18.91 -14.88 -2.02
N THR A 261 -17.90 -15.68 -1.66
CA THR A 261 -16.70 -15.92 -2.47
C THR A 261 -17.08 -16.45 -3.85
N SER A 262 -17.84 -17.55 -3.93
CA SER A 262 -18.24 -18.14 -5.22
C SER A 262 -19.01 -17.15 -6.10
N LYS A 263 -19.93 -16.36 -5.52
CA LYS A 263 -20.67 -15.32 -6.25
C LYS A 263 -19.74 -14.23 -6.79
N ASN A 264 -18.83 -13.74 -5.97
CA ASN A 264 -17.94 -12.63 -6.33
C ASN A 264 -16.90 -13.06 -7.35
N GLU A 265 -16.34 -14.26 -7.22
CA GLU A 265 -15.42 -14.86 -8.20
C GLU A 265 -16.11 -15.09 -9.55
N ALA A 266 -17.32 -15.62 -9.57
CA ALA A 266 -18.10 -15.77 -10.81
C ALA A 266 -18.37 -14.42 -11.49
N THR A 267 -18.65 -13.38 -10.68
CA THR A 267 -18.85 -12.02 -11.20
C THR A 267 -17.55 -11.46 -11.79
N ALA A 268 -16.44 -11.58 -11.07
CA ALA A 268 -15.12 -11.13 -11.53
C ALA A 268 -14.70 -11.85 -12.82
N ALA A 269 -14.88 -13.17 -12.89
CA ALA A 269 -14.58 -13.97 -14.07
C ALA A 269 -15.42 -13.58 -15.30
N ARG A 270 -16.69 -13.20 -15.10
CA ARG A 270 -17.54 -12.67 -16.17
C ARG A 270 -17.05 -11.31 -16.65
N THR A 271 -16.75 -10.39 -15.72
CA THR A 271 -16.26 -9.04 -16.06
C THR A 271 -14.91 -9.07 -16.77
N ALA A 272 -14.02 -9.99 -16.38
CA ALA A 272 -12.72 -10.22 -17.01
C ALA A 272 -12.80 -10.64 -18.49
N LYS A 273 -13.94 -11.18 -18.93
CA LYS A 273 -14.17 -11.68 -20.30
C LYS A 273 -15.00 -10.73 -21.17
N ILE A 274 -15.32 -9.52 -20.69
CA ILE A 274 -16.03 -8.53 -21.50
C ILE A 274 -15.08 -8.02 -22.58
N ASP A 275 -15.34 -8.44 -23.82
CA ASP A 275 -14.60 -8.01 -25.00
C ASP A 275 -15.29 -6.80 -25.62
N LYS A 276 -14.71 -5.62 -25.37
CA LYS A 276 -15.21 -4.31 -25.80
C LYS A 276 -14.01 -3.45 -26.20
N PHE A 277 -14.23 -2.56 -27.16
CA PHE A 277 -13.28 -1.51 -27.51
C PHE A 277 -13.84 -0.11 -27.16
N PRO A 278 -13.07 0.75 -26.47
CA PRO A 278 -11.81 0.43 -25.76
C PRO A 278 -11.98 -0.62 -24.66
N MET A 279 -10.87 -1.24 -24.22
CA MET A 279 -10.90 -2.33 -23.22
C MET A 279 -11.45 -1.85 -21.87
N THR A 280 -12.11 -2.74 -21.13
CA THR A 280 -12.45 -2.50 -19.72
C THR A 280 -11.24 -2.76 -18.82
N TYR A 281 -11.22 -2.17 -17.62
CA TYR A 281 -10.23 -2.51 -16.58
C TYR A 281 -10.15 -4.01 -16.31
N GLY A 282 -11.32 -4.68 -16.21
CA GLY A 282 -11.40 -6.10 -15.93
C GLY A 282 -10.72 -6.94 -17.01
N ARG A 283 -10.96 -6.62 -18.29
CA ARG A 283 -10.35 -7.34 -19.41
C ARG A 283 -8.84 -7.08 -19.50
N ALA A 284 -8.41 -5.82 -19.37
CA ALA A 284 -7.00 -5.47 -19.44
C ALA A 284 -6.19 -6.14 -18.32
N PHE A 285 -6.65 -6.06 -17.07
CA PHE A 285 -5.96 -6.72 -15.95
C PHE A 285 -5.97 -8.23 -16.03
N ASP A 286 -7.01 -8.85 -16.61
CA ASP A 286 -7.02 -10.29 -16.83
C ASP A 286 -5.91 -10.73 -17.80
N VAL A 287 -5.76 -10.02 -18.93
CA VAL A 287 -4.70 -10.26 -19.92
C VAL A 287 -3.31 -10.06 -19.30
N ILE A 288 -3.09 -8.97 -18.56
CA ILE A 288 -1.82 -8.68 -17.89
C ILE A 288 -1.51 -9.79 -16.88
N LYS A 289 -2.46 -10.13 -16.01
CA LYS A 289 -2.33 -11.17 -14.98
C LYS A 289 -2.01 -12.52 -15.61
N GLU A 290 -2.77 -12.97 -16.61
CA GLU A 290 -2.51 -14.25 -17.28
C GLU A 290 -1.13 -14.31 -17.92
N THR A 291 -0.71 -13.24 -18.59
CA THR A 291 0.60 -13.19 -19.24
C THR A 291 1.74 -13.18 -18.22
N VAL A 292 1.64 -12.36 -17.18
CA VAL A 292 2.64 -12.32 -16.10
C VAL A 292 2.72 -13.65 -15.37
N HIS A 293 1.59 -14.27 -15.03
CA HIS A 293 1.56 -15.56 -14.31
C HIS A 293 2.13 -16.73 -15.15
N LYS A 294 2.03 -16.67 -16.49
CA LYS A 294 2.71 -17.63 -17.37
C LYS A 294 4.23 -17.49 -17.33
N LEU A 295 4.73 -16.25 -17.20
CA LEU A 295 6.17 -15.94 -17.20
C LEU A 295 6.81 -16.09 -15.82
N SER A 296 6.06 -15.77 -14.76
CA SER A 296 6.48 -15.88 -13.36
C SER A 296 5.28 -16.26 -12.50
N PRO A 297 5.04 -17.57 -12.28
CA PRO A 297 3.97 -18.05 -11.42
C PRO A 297 3.99 -17.39 -10.03
N PRO A 298 2.84 -16.98 -9.46
CA PRO A 298 2.79 -16.27 -8.17
C PRO A 298 3.46 -17.01 -7.02
N LYS A 299 3.34 -18.35 -7.00
CA LYS A 299 3.96 -19.24 -6.00
C LYS A 299 5.49 -19.13 -5.95
N ASP A 300 6.13 -18.64 -7.01
CA ASP A 300 7.59 -18.48 -7.05
C ASP A 300 8.03 -17.16 -6.42
N GLY A 301 7.12 -16.19 -6.25
CA GLY A 301 7.42 -14.89 -5.62
C GLY A 301 8.36 -14.01 -6.45
N GLY A 302 8.39 -14.19 -7.77
CA GLY A 302 9.30 -13.47 -8.69
C GLY A 302 8.86 -12.05 -9.06
N VAL A 303 7.70 -11.58 -8.62
CA VAL A 303 7.13 -10.28 -9.00
C VAL A 303 6.84 -9.42 -7.78
N VAL A 304 7.20 -8.14 -7.86
CA VAL A 304 6.72 -7.10 -6.92
C VAL A 304 5.72 -6.22 -7.67
N TYR A 305 4.51 -6.11 -7.15
CA TYR A 305 3.49 -5.21 -7.68
C TYR A 305 3.53 -3.87 -6.95
N VAL A 306 3.67 -2.79 -7.71
CA VAL A 306 3.43 -1.43 -7.25
C VAL A 306 2.15 -0.94 -7.92
N SER A 307 1.24 -0.32 -7.18
CA SER A 307 -0.01 0.17 -7.79
C SER A 307 -0.56 1.41 -7.10
N GLU A 308 -0.91 2.41 -7.89
CA GLU A 308 -1.62 3.60 -7.45
C GLU A 308 -2.63 4.08 -8.52
N GLY A 309 -3.41 5.09 -8.15
CA GLY A 309 -4.64 5.49 -8.82
C GLY A 309 -5.88 5.14 -7.99
N ALA A 310 -7.06 5.41 -8.55
CA ALA A 310 -8.32 5.04 -7.93
C ALA A 310 -8.78 3.65 -8.39
N ASN A 311 -9.50 3.60 -9.52
CA ASN A 311 -9.98 2.34 -10.10
C ASN A 311 -8.83 1.35 -10.37
N THR A 312 -7.71 1.82 -10.90
CA THR A 312 -6.49 1.02 -11.12
C THR A 312 -6.08 0.29 -9.84
N MET A 313 -5.88 1.02 -8.74
CA MET A 313 -5.40 0.44 -7.48
C MET A 313 -6.43 -0.50 -6.84
N ASP A 314 -7.71 -0.12 -6.86
CA ASP A 314 -8.78 -0.91 -6.22
C ASP A 314 -9.06 -2.22 -6.95
N ILE A 315 -9.12 -2.16 -8.29
CA ILE A 315 -9.35 -3.34 -9.11
C ILE A 315 -8.09 -4.21 -9.13
N SER A 316 -6.88 -3.62 -9.23
CA SER A 316 -5.62 -4.40 -9.24
C SER A 316 -5.42 -5.18 -7.95
N ARG A 317 -5.75 -4.59 -6.79
CA ARG A 317 -5.66 -5.25 -5.49
C ARG A 317 -6.47 -6.56 -5.43
N SER A 318 -7.57 -6.61 -6.17
CA SER A 318 -8.45 -7.77 -6.24
C SER A 318 -8.04 -8.73 -7.36
N ALA A 319 -7.54 -8.20 -8.49
CA ALA A 319 -7.20 -8.98 -9.67
C ALA A 319 -5.86 -9.71 -9.55
N PHE A 320 -4.87 -9.14 -8.85
CA PHE A 320 -3.51 -9.68 -8.75
C PHE A 320 -3.29 -10.33 -7.36
N PRO A 321 -3.27 -11.67 -7.27
CA PRO A 321 -2.96 -12.37 -6.03
C PRO A 321 -1.48 -12.27 -5.68
N VAL A 322 -1.17 -12.36 -4.39
CA VAL A 322 0.18 -12.33 -3.85
C VAL A 322 0.35 -13.51 -2.90
N GLU A 323 1.34 -14.36 -3.20
CA GLU A 323 1.57 -15.61 -2.44
C GLU A 323 2.63 -15.45 -1.33
N HIS A 324 3.43 -14.38 -1.39
CA HIS A 324 4.53 -14.13 -0.45
C HIS A 324 4.52 -12.69 0.06
N PRO A 325 4.95 -12.44 1.31
CA PRO A 325 4.80 -11.14 1.95
C PRO A 325 5.63 -10.05 1.27
N ARG A 326 5.27 -8.78 1.45
CA ARG A 326 6.09 -7.63 1.02
C ARG A 326 6.40 -7.61 -0.50
N LEU A 327 5.54 -8.23 -1.30
CA LEU A 327 5.57 -8.18 -2.78
C LEU A 327 4.46 -7.28 -3.36
N ARG A 328 3.80 -6.49 -2.51
CA ARG A 328 2.85 -5.46 -2.93
C ARG A 328 3.09 -4.15 -2.19
N LEU A 329 3.21 -3.07 -2.95
CA LEU A 329 3.28 -1.69 -2.48
C LEU A 329 2.14 -0.90 -3.15
N ASP A 330 1.45 -0.05 -2.40
CA ASP A 330 0.42 0.85 -2.95
C ASP A 330 0.36 2.18 -2.20
N ALA A 331 -0.59 3.04 -2.57
CA ALA A 331 -0.78 4.39 -2.03
C ALA A 331 -0.98 4.46 -0.50
N GLY A 332 -1.18 3.30 0.15
CA GLY A 332 -1.07 3.16 1.59
C GLY A 332 -2.10 3.97 2.38
N THR A 333 -1.71 4.42 3.58
CA THR A 333 -2.64 5.01 4.55
C THR A 333 -3.18 6.37 4.14
N HIS A 334 -2.41 7.18 3.42
CA HIS A 334 -2.86 8.49 2.93
C HIS A 334 -3.48 8.45 1.54
N ALA A 335 -3.52 7.27 0.89
CA ALA A 335 -3.90 7.15 -0.51
C ALA A 335 -3.14 8.17 -1.39
N THR A 336 -1.83 8.30 -1.16
CA THR A 336 -0.98 9.28 -1.84
C THR A 336 -0.72 8.85 -3.27
N MET A 337 -1.05 9.71 -4.23
CA MET A 337 -0.66 9.54 -5.64
C MET A 337 0.73 10.14 -5.86
N GLY A 338 1.52 9.52 -6.73
CA GLY A 338 2.92 9.90 -7.00
C GLY A 338 3.94 9.12 -6.19
N VAL A 339 3.53 8.08 -5.46
CA VAL A 339 4.47 7.19 -4.78
C VAL A 339 4.90 6.03 -5.69
N GLY A 340 4.18 5.79 -6.79
CA GLY A 340 4.32 4.61 -7.66
C GLY A 340 5.75 4.39 -8.13
N LEU A 341 6.29 5.31 -8.94
CA LEU A 341 7.62 5.09 -9.52
C LEU A 341 8.75 5.16 -8.48
N GLY A 342 8.61 5.99 -7.45
CA GLY A 342 9.56 6.03 -6.32
C GLY A 342 9.60 4.72 -5.54
N TYR A 343 8.43 4.11 -5.29
CA TYR A 343 8.34 2.77 -4.68
C TYR A 343 8.89 1.68 -5.58
N ALA A 344 8.71 1.80 -6.89
CA ALA A 344 9.25 0.84 -7.86
C ALA A 344 10.78 0.86 -7.88
N ILE A 345 11.39 2.05 -7.88
CA ILE A 345 12.84 2.22 -7.73
C ILE A 345 13.31 1.65 -6.40
N ALA A 346 12.66 1.98 -5.29
CA ALA A 346 13.02 1.46 -3.97
C ALA A 346 12.92 -0.08 -3.90
N ALA A 347 11.89 -0.67 -4.51
CA ALA A 347 11.73 -2.11 -4.59
C ALA A 347 12.83 -2.77 -5.44
N HIS A 348 13.17 -2.19 -6.61
CA HIS A 348 14.30 -2.66 -7.40
C HIS A 348 15.59 -2.60 -6.59
N CYS A 349 15.86 -1.48 -5.90
CA CYS A 349 17.03 -1.35 -5.04
C CYS A 349 17.09 -2.41 -3.94
N ALA A 350 15.96 -2.63 -3.26
CA ALA A 350 15.89 -3.55 -2.14
C ALA A 350 16.08 -5.02 -2.56
N TYR A 351 15.58 -5.42 -3.73
CA TYR A 351 15.59 -6.83 -4.17
C TYR A 351 16.70 -7.16 -5.17
N ASN A 352 17.10 -6.23 -6.05
CA ASN A 352 17.83 -6.55 -7.28
C ASN A 352 19.25 -5.95 -7.35
N LEU A 353 19.62 -5.00 -6.48
CA LEU A 353 21.01 -4.55 -6.43
C LEU A 353 21.94 -5.72 -6.06
N PRO A 354 23.23 -5.66 -6.42
CA PRO A 354 24.20 -6.69 -6.04
C PRO A 354 24.25 -6.98 -4.53
N SER A 355 23.96 -5.96 -3.72
CA SER A 355 23.85 -6.02 -2.26
C SER A 355 22.40 -5.92 -1.76
N GLY A 356 21.41 -6.30 -2.57
CA GLY A 356 20.00 -6.23 -2.20
C GLY A 356 19.72 -7.00 -0.91
N GLU A 357 19.05 -6.35 0.04
CA GLU A 357 18.82 -6.86 1.39
C GLU A 357 17.46 -7.56 1.54
N ALA A 358 16.49 -7.23 0.69
CA ALA A 358 15.14 -7.74 0.82
C ALA A 358 15.02 -9.18 0.32
N ARG A 359 14.26 -10.00 1.05
CA ARG A 359 13.99 -11.40 0.72
C ARG A 359 12.50 -11.70 0.92
N SER A 360 11.90 -12.34 -0.07
CA SER A 360 10.51 -12.81 -0.01
C SER A 360 10.26 -13.88 -1.06
N GLY A 361 9.59 -14.95 -0.67
CA GLY A 361 9.34 -16.12 -1.51
C GLY A 361 10.58 -16.97 -1.80
N PRO A 362 10.40 -18.10 -2.52
CA PRO A 362 11.48 -19.03 -2.83
C PRO A 362 12.42 -18.51 -3.93
N ASN A 363 11.99 -17.56 -4.75
CA ASN A 363 12.85 -16.88 -5.71
C ASN A 363 13.68 -15.79 -5.02
N PHE A 364 14.96 -16.11 -4.77
CA PHE A 364 15.98 -15.20 -4.23
C PHE A 364 16.83 -14.52 -5.31
N SER A 365 16.49 -14.72 -6.58
CA SER A 365 17.12 -14.02 -7.69
C SER A 365 16.41 -12.70 -7.98
N HIS A 366 16.73 -12.11 -9.13
CA HIS A 366 16.12 -10.89 -9.64
C HIS A 366 14.58 -10.97 -9.64
N LYS A 367 13.93 -9.98 -9.02
CA LYS A 367 12.47 -9.80 -9.04
C LYS A 367 12.07 -8.82 -10.13
N LYS A 368 11.05 -9.17 -10.91
CA LYS A 368 10.44 -8.23 -11.85
C LYS A 368 9.56 -7.24 -11.08
N ILE A 369 9.85 -5.96 -11.19
CA ILE A 369 9.01 -4.90 -10.62
C ILE A 369 7.96 -4.51 -11.67
N ILE A 370 6.68 -4.60 -11.30
CA ILE A 370 5.55 -4.26 -12.16
C ILE A 370 4.73 -3.13 -11.53
N CYS A 371 4.60 -2.02 -12.24
CA CYS A 371 3.79 -0.88 -11.85
C CYS A 371 2.43 -0.92 -12.56
N LEU A 372 1.34 -0.80 -11.81
CA LEU A 372 -0.04 -0.70 -12.31
C LEU A 372 -0.56 0.68 -11.95
N GLU A 373 -0.44 1.62 -12.89
CA GLU A 373 -0.61 3.05 -12.69
C GLU A 373 -1.88 3.56 -13.36
N GLY A 374 -2.71 4.32 -12.66
CA GLY A 374 -3.69 5.18 -13.35
C GLY A 374 -2.96 6.31 -14.06
N ASP A 375 -3.43 6.73 -15.23
CA ASP A 375 -2.84 7.84 -16.00
C ASP A 375 -2.61 9.12 -15.17
N SER A 376 -3.58 9.51 -14.35
CA SER A 376 -3.43 10.64 -13.43
C SER A 376 -2.35 10.40 -12.38
N ALA A 377 -2.25 9.18 -11.84
CA ALA A 377 -1.32 8.85 -10.77
C ALA A 377 0.12 8.81 -11.29
N PHE A 378 0.32 8.18 -12.46
CA PHE A 378 1.57 8.17 -13.20
C PHE A 378 2.11 9.60 -13.41
N GLY A 379 1.22 10.54 -13.74
CA GLY A 379 1.55 11.95 -13.95
C GLY A 379 2.29 12.63 -12.79
N PHE A 380 2.14 12.17 -11.55
CA PHE A 380 2.82 12.76 -10.38
C PHE A 380 4.30 12.37 -10.28
N SER A 381 4.72 11.26 -10.89
CA SER A 381 6.09 10.74 -10.76
C SER A 381 6.73 10.32 -12.08
N LEU A 382 6.12 10.64 -13.23
CA LEU A 382 6.57 10.21 -14.57
C LEU A 382 8.03 10.52 -14.90
N ALA A 383 8.59 11.59 -14.33
CA ALA A 383 9.99 11.98 -14.56
C ALA A 383 10.98 10.92 -14.04
N GLU A 384 10.58 10.08 -13.08
CA GLU A 384 11.42 9.00 -12.54
C GLU A 384 11.69 7.88 -13.56
N VAL A 385 10.99 7.87 -14.70
CA VAL A 385 11.36 7.01 -15.83
C VAL A 385 12.77 7.30 -16.32
N GLU A 386 13.22 8.57 -16.27
CA GLU A 386 14.61 8.94 -16.55
C GLU A 386 15.55 8.30 -15.53
N THR A 387 15.24 8.38 -14.24
CA THR A 387 16.03 7.75 -13.17
C THR A 387 16.18 6.25 -13.44
N MET A 388 15.09 5.55 -13.76
CA MET A 388 15.10 4.13 -14.07
C MET A 388 16.01 3.82 -15.27
N ALA A 389 15.91 4.61 -16.34
CA ALA A 389 16.71 4.39 -17.53
C ALA A 389 18.20 4.64 -17.29
N ARG A 390 18.53 5.74 -16.60
CA ARG A 390 19.91 6.11 -16.24
C ARG A 390 20.61 5.04 -15.39
N TYR A 391 19.87 4.32 -14.55
CA TYR A 391 20.40 3.22 -13.74
C TYR A 391 20.17 1.82 -14.35
N GLY A 392 19.63 1.71 -15.57
CA GLY A 392 19.40 0.43 -16.23
C GLY A 392 18.39 -0.48 -15.51
N MET A 393 17.38 0.10 -14.86
CA MET A 393 16.37 -0.65 -14.11
C MET A 393 15.28 -1.19 -15.04
N ASP A 394 15.04 -2.50 -14.98
CA ASP A 394 14.13 -3.25 -15.86
C ASP A 394 12.67 -3.27 -15.37
N ILE A 395 12.17 -2.11 -14.97
CA ILE A 395 10.83 -1.92 -14.38
C ILE A 395 9.78 -1.86 -15.50
N LEU A 396 8.71 -2.65 -15.35
CA LEU A 396 7.61 -2.73 -16.30
C LEU A 396 6.40 -1.94 -15.80
N ILE A 397 6.01 -0.91 -16.53
CA ILE A 397 4.98 0.06 -16.13
C ILE A 397 3.77 -0.07 -17.06
N PHE A 398 2.61 -0.35 -16.49
CA PHE A 398 1.33 -0.27 -17.18
C PHE A 398 0.65 1.04 -16.80
N VAL A 399 0.41 1.90 -17.79
CA VAL A 399 -0.39 3.11 -17.61
C VAL A 399 -1.81 2.81 -18.10
N MET A 400 -2.76 2.74 -17.18
CA MET A 400 -4.18 2.56 -17.46
C MET A 400 -4.77 3.92 -17.88
N ASN A 401 -4.85 4.13 -19.19
CA ASN A 401 -5.18 5.42 -19.80
C ASN A 401 -6.67 5.46 -20.16
N ASN A 402 -7.47 5.99 -19.24
CA ASN A 402 -8.89 6.29 -19.45
C ASN A 402 -9.14 7.80 -19.69
N GLY A 403 -8.10 8.62 -19.71
CA GLY A 403 -8.17 10.05 -19.99
C GLY A 403 -8.68 10.91 -18.84
N GLY A 404 -8.59 10.46 -17.57
CA GLY A 404 -9.07 11.26 -16.45
C GLY A 404 -9.06 10.64 -15.05
N VAL A 405 -9.19 11.50 -14.04
CA VAL A 405 -9.29 11.08 -12.64
C VAL A 405 -10.62 10.36 -12.41
N TYR A 406 -10.56 9.07 -12.05
CA TYR A 406 -11.67 8.09 -12.03
C TYR A 406 -12.28 7.77 -13.39
N GLN A 407 -12.53 8.79 -14.22
CA GLN A 407 -13.21 8.65 -15.50
C GLN A 407 -12.75 9.73 -16.50
N GLY A 408 -12.67 9.37 -17.77
CA GLY A 408 -12.47 10.30 -18.87
C GLY A 408 -13.73 11.08 -19.23
N ASP A 409 -13.60 11.96 -20.21
CA ASP A 409 -14.65 12.88 -20.66
C ASP A 409 -15.26 12.54 -22.01
N SER A 410 -14.62 11.65 -22.77
CA SER A 410 -15.06 11.26 -24.10
C SER A 410 -14.49 9.90 -24.47
N GLU A 411 -15.05 9.28 -25.51
CA GLU A 411 -14.54 8.10 -26.20
C GLU A 411 -14.02 8.45 -27.62
N SER A 412 -13.93 9.75 -27.97
CA SER A 412 -13.37 10.21 -29.26
C SER A 412 -12.59 11.53 -29.15
N SER A 413 -11.61 11.70 -30.04
CA SER A 413 -10.81 12.93 -30.13
C SER A 413 -11.66 14.17 -30.45
N ASP A 414 -12.65 14.07 -31.34
CA ASP A 414 -13.46 15.21 -31.79
C ASP A 414 -14.32 15.78 -30.65
N GLU A 415 -14.96 14.90 -29.89
CA GLU A 415 -15.72 15.29 -28.69
C GLU A 415 -14.81 15.91 -27.63
N TRP A 416 -13.64 15.31 -27.37
CA TRP A 416 -12.67 15.88 -26.42
C TRP A 416 -12.20 17.28 -26.86
N LEU A 417 -11.88 17.46 -28.15
CA LEU A 417 -11.48 18.76 -28.70
C LEU A 417 -12.61 19.80 -28.62
N LYS A 418 -13.87 19.38 -28.79
CA LYS A 418 -15.03 20.23 -28.56
C LYS A 418 -15.13 20.69 -27.11
N LEU A 419 -14.95 19.79 -26.14
CA LEU A 419 -14.92 20.13 -24.71
C LEU A 419 -13.76 21.10 -24.41
N GLN A 420 -12.57 20.86 -24.98
CA GLN A 420 -11.43 21.74 -24.82
C GLN A 420 -11.71 23.15 -25.37
N LYS A 421 -12.32 23.24 -26.57
CA LYS A 421 -12.72 24.52 -27.17
C LYS A 421 -13.69 25.27 -26.27
N ASN A 422 -14.69 24.58 -25.72
CA ASN A 422 -15.64 25.18 -24.79
C ASN A 422 -14.95 25.73 -23.54
N SER A 423 -14.00 24.99 -22.95
CA SER A 423 -13.20 25.47 -21.81
C SER A 423 -12.39 26.73 -22.13
N LYS A 424 -11.69 26.75 -23.27
CA LYS A 424 -10.91 27.91 -23.73
C LYS A 424 -11.77 29.16 -23.95
N MET A 425 -13.02 28.97 -24.36
CA MET A 425 -14.00 30.04 -24.57
C MET A 425 -14.78 30.42 -23.30
N GLY A 426 -14.50 29.79 -22.14
CA GLY A 426 -15.27 30.01 -20.91
C GLY A 426 -16.75 29.59 -21.01
N SER A 427 -17.08 28.71 -21.96
CA SER A 427 -18.44 28.25 -22.23
C SER A 427 -18.84 27.06 -21.35
N LYS A 428 -20.14 26.91 -21.09
CA LYS A 428 -20.67 25.72 -20.40
C LYS A 428 -20.39 24.44 -21.21
N GLY A 429 -20.23 23.31 -20.52
CA GLY A 429 -19.96 22.02 -21.17
C GLY A 429 -18.54 21.93 -21.73
N GLY A 430 -17.56 22.48 -21.02
CA GLY A 430 -16.14 22.24 -21.27
C GLY A 430 -15.58 21.06 -20.47
N LEU A 431 -14.27 20.84 -20.56
CA LEU A 431 -13.52 19.89 -19.75
C LEU A 431 -13.75 20.13 -18.25
N ARG A 432 -13.82 19.03 -17.49
CA ARG A 432 -13.90 19.04 -16.02
C ARG A 432 -12.50 19.21 -15.42
N SER A 433 -12.44 19.54 -14.13
CA SER A 433 -11.17 19.53 -13.39
C SER A 433 -10.54 18.15 -13.28
N THR A 434 -11.29 17.08 -13.54
CA THR A 434 -10.82 15.68 -13.55
C THR A 434 -10.36 15.22 -14.94
N SER A 435 -10.52 16.04 -15.98
CA SER A 435 -10.13 15.67 -17.34
C SER A 435 -8.62 15.65 -17.51
N LEU A 436 -8.08 14.64 -18.19
CA LEU A 436 -6.72 14.66 -18.73
C LEU A 436 -6.76 14.79 -20.26
N GLY A 437 -5.57 14.84 -20.87
CA GLY A 437 -5.43 14.85 -22.33
C GLY A 437 -6.07 13.62 -22.96
N TRP A 438 -6.64 13.79 -24.16
CA TRP A 438 -7.12 12.67 -24.96
C TRP A 438 -5.97 11.72 -25.31
N GLU A 439 -6.08 10.45 -24.89
CA GLU A 439 -5.13 9.36 -25.20
C GLU A 439 -3.66 9.80 -25.20
N VAL A 440 -3.21 10.44 -24.12
CA VAL A 440 -1.82 10.93 -24.02
C VAL A 440 -0.84 9.79 -24.29
N ASP A 441 0.16 10.05 -25.14
CA ASP A 441 1.20 9.09 -25.55
C ASP A 441 2.25 8.85 -24.44
N TYR A 442 1.83 8.33 -23.27
CA TYR A 442 2.73 8.09 -22.14
C TYR A 442 3.90 7.15 -22.46
N GLN A 443 3.74 6.25 -23.42
CA GLN A 443 4.79 5.34 -23.87
C GLN A 443 6.03 6.07 -24.42
N LYS A 444 5.85 7.26 -25.00
CA LYS A 444 6.95 8.07 -25.54
C LYS A 444 7.90 8.58 -24.45
N VAL A 445 7.44 8.63 -23.19
CA VAL A 445 8.31 8.99 -22.05
C VAL A 445 9.43 7.96 -21.88
N ALA A 446 9.12 6.66 -22.03
CA ALA A 446 10.14 5.63 -21.96
C ALA A 446 11.14 5.76 -23.12
N GLU A 447 10.64 5.92 -24.35
CA GLU A 447 11.49 6.09 -25.54
C GLU A 447 12.43 7.28 -25.41
N MET A 448 11.91 8.42 -24.93
CA MET A 448 12.68 9.64 -24.68
C MET A 448 13.84 9.42 -23.70
N CYS A 449 13.63 8.58 -22.68
CA CYS A 449 14.64 8.29 -21.65
C CYS A 449 15.59 7.14 -22.02
N GLY A 450 15.39 6.44 -23.13
CA GLY A 450 16.20 5.27 -23.53
C GLY A 450 15.61 3.91 -23.10
N GLY A 451 14.34 3.88 -22.68
CA GLY A 451 13.54 2.68 -22.45
C GLY A 451 12.73 2.25 -23.68
N LYS A 452 11.72 1.39 -23.46
CA LYS A 452 10.79 0.94 -24.52
C LYS A 452 9.36 1.40 -24.25
N GLY A 453 8.69 1.90 -25.29
CA GLY A 453 7.29 2.29 -25.25
C GLY A 453 6.40 1.37 -26.08
N PHE A 454 5.22 1.01 -25.56
CA PHE A 454 4.17 0.33 -26.30
C PHE A 454 2.84 1.08 -26.12
N LEU A 455 2.15 1.39 -27.21
CA LEU A 455 0.75 1.80 -27.19
C LEU A 455 -0.11 0.58 -27.52
N VAL A 456 -1.04 0.21 -26.65
CA VAL A 456 -1.86 -1.00 -26.82
C VAL A 456 -3.34 -0.70 -26.71
N ARG A 457 -4.13 -1.35 -27.58
CA ARG A 457 -5.57 -1.13 -27.76
C ARG A 457 -6.38 -2.40 -27.70
N SER A 458 -5.75 -3.54 -27.96
CA SER A 458 -6.39 -4.86 -27.95
C SER A 458 -5.77 -5.82 -26.92
N PRO A 459 -6.48 -6.88 -26.52
CA PRO A 459 -5.94 -7.95 -25.67
C PRO A 459 -4.66 -8.58 -26.23
N ASP A 460 -4.60 -8.81 -27.54
CA ASP A 460 -3.45 -9.47 -28.18
C ASP A 460 -2.20 -8.59 -28.19
N GLU A 461 -2.35 -7.29 -28.46
CA GLU A 461 -1.28 -6.31 -28.34
C GLU A 461 -0.77 -6.21 -26.89
N LEU A 462 -1.70 -6.16 -25.93
CA LEU A 462 -1.37 -6.09 -24.52
C LEU A 462 -0.61 -7.32 -24.03
N ALA A 463 -1.01 -8.53 -24.45
CA ALA A 463 -0.29 -9.76 -24.11
C ALA A 463 1.14 -9.76 -24.68
N LYS A 464 1.30 -9.40 -25.97
CA LYS A 464 2.62 -9.32 -26.62
C LYS A 464 3.52 -8.28 -25.95
N ALA A 465 3.01 -7.06 -25.74
CA ALA A 465 3.76 -5.99 -25.09
C ALA A 465 4.15 -6.39 -23.65
N THR A 466 3.26 -7.06 -22.91
CA THR A 466 3.56 -7.57 -21.57
C THR A 466 4.72 -8.56 -21.59
N GLU A 467 4.70 -9.51 -22.52
CA GLU A 467 5.77 -10.51 -22.64
C GLU A 467 7.12 -9.87 -23.02
N GLU A 468 7.12 -8.98 -24.00
CA GLU A 468 8.33 -8.25 -24.41
C GLU A 468 8.86 -7.34 -23.31
N GLY A 469 7.97 -6.63 -22.61
CA GLY A 469 8.30 -5.76 -21.50
C GLY A 469 8.84 -6.51 -20.29
N PHE A 470 8.28 -7.67 -19.98
CA PHE A 470 8.76 -8.52 -18.89
C PHE A 470 10.20 -9.00 -19.14
N LYS A 471 10.53 -9.34 -20.40
CA LYS A 471 11.86 -9.83 -20.81
C LYS A 471 12.88 -8.70 -21.04
N ALA A 472 12.45 -7.45 -21.07
CA ALA A 472 13.33 -6.31 -21.28
C ALA A 472 14.27 -6.10 -20.07
N SER A 473 15.43 -5.52 -20.34
CA SER A 473 16.46 -5.12 -19.38
C SER A 473 16.57 -3.59 -19.24
N VAL A 474 15.52 -2.87 -19.63
CA VAL A 474 15.37 -1.40 -19.62
C VAL A 474 13.98 -1.07 -19.11
N PRO A 475 13.70 0.16 -18.65
CA PRO A 475 12.34 0.50 -18.25
C PRO A 475 11.40 0.43 -19.46
N VAL A 476 10.20 -0.09 -19.23
CA VAL A 476 9.17 -0.26 -20.25
C VAL A 476 7.88 0.39 -19.82
N ILE A 477 7.28 1.22 -20.68
CA ILE A 477 5.93 1.72 -20.50
C ILE A 477 5.01 1.08 -21.53
N ILE A 478 3.96 0.41 -21.04
CA ILE A 478 2.82 -0.06 -21.81
C ILE A 478 1.65 0.87 -21.51
N ASN A 479 1.35 1.76 -22.46
CA ASN A 479 0.21 2.67 -22.42
C ASN A 479 -1.04 1.92 -22.89
N VAL A 480 -1.91 1.57 -21.94
CA VAL A 480 -3.09 0.73 -22.18
C VAL A 480 -4.31 1.63 -22.33
N ILE A 481 -4.81 1.74 -23.57
CA ILE A 481 -6.05 2.46 -23.82
C ILE A 481 -7.23 1.64 -23.28
N ILE A 482 -7.96 2.25 -22.35
CA ILE A 482 -9.16 1.67 -21.74
C ILE A 482 -10.33 2.65 -21.85
N GLU A 483 -11.55 2.14 -21.66
CA GLU A 483 -12.76 2.96 -21.74
C GLU A 483 -12.71 4.12 -20.73
N ALA A 484 -13.28 5.27 -21.11
CA ALA A 484 -13.32 6.44 -20.25
C ALA A 484 -14.08 6.18 -18.94
N GLY A 485 -14.99 5.20 -18.96
CA GLY A 485 -15.82 4.82 -17.82
C GLY A 485 -17.14 5.57 -17.80
N ALA A 486 -18.10 5.04 -17.04
CA ALA A 486 -19.44 5.66 -16.96
C ALA A 486 -19.40 6.93 -16.12
N GLN A 487 -19.91 8.05 -16.65
CA GLN A 487 -20.11 9.29 -15.89
C GLN A 487 -20.97 9.04 -14.66
N LYS A 488 -20.34 9.03 -13.48
CA LYS A 488 -21.01 8.94 -12.19
C LYS A 488 -20.63 10.14 -11.32
N THR A 489 -21.54 10.50 -10.40
CA THR A 489 -21.21 11.34 -9.26
C THR A 489 -20.10 10.65 -8.48
N LEU A 490 -19.00 11.36 -8.19
CA LEU A 490 -17.92 10.81 -7.38
C LEU A 490 -18.45 10.52 -5.97
N GLU A 491 -18.47 9.24 -5.61
CA GLU A 491 -18.81 8.78 -4.26
C GLU A 491 -17.54 8.19 -3.62
N PHE A 492 -17.19 8.67 -2.43
CA PHE A 492 -16.01 8.20 -1.71
C PHE A 492 -16.43 7.19 -0.63
N ALA A 493 -15.89 5.98 -0.68
CA ALA A 493 -16.33 4.88 0.20
C ALA A 493 -16.17 5.15 1.71
N TRP A 494 -15.37 6.14 2.10
CA TRP A 494 -15.20 6.58 3.49
C TRP A 494 -16.16 7.69 3.92
N GLN A 495 -16.82 8.38 2.98
CA GLN A 495 -17.86 9.35 3.30
C GLN A 495 -19.11 8.56 3.65
N GLN A 496 -19.47 8.51 4.93
CA GLN A 496 -20.80 8.07 5.32
C GLN A 496 -21.79 9.10 4.77
N ASP A 497 -22.68 8.68 3.87
CA ASP A 497 -23.85 9.48 3.53
C ASP A 497 -24.74 9.60 4.77
N SER A 498 -24.51 10.65 5.55
CA SER A 498 -25.37 11.06 6.67
C SER A 498 -26.80 11.40 6.23
N LYS A 499 -27.05 11.45 4.91
CA LYS A 499 -28.32 11.85 4.32
C LYS A 499 -29.46 10.83 4.44
N LYS A 500 -29.24 9.61 4.96
CA LYS A 500 -30.35 8.65 5.17
C LYS A 500 -30.93 8.58 6.58
N ASN A 501 -30.36 9.27 7.58
CA ASN A 501 -30.86 9.27 8.96
C ASN A 501 -30.90 10.67 9.61
N SER A 502 -31.39 11.69 8.90
CA SER A 502 -31.69 12.98 9.54
C SER A 502 -33.04 12.93 10.28
N ASN A 503 -33.10 12.20 11.40
CA ASN A 503 -33.99 12.63 12.47
C ASN A 503 -33.31 13.84 13.11
N LYS A 504 -33.84 15.03 12.81
CA LYS A 504 -33.35 16.32 13.30
C LYS A 504 -33.34 16.31 14.84
N ALA A 505 -32.19 16.08 15.45
CA ALA A 505 -31.92 16.65 16.76
C ALA A 505 -31.59 18.14 16.53
N LYS A 506 -32.50 19.02 16.96
CA LYS A 506 -32.19 20.45 17.12
C LYS A 506 -31.29 20.57 18.36
N LEU A 507 -30.12 21.19 18.18
CA LEU A 507 -29.45 21.92 19.25
C LEU A 507 -30.01 23.35 19.27
#